data_AF-A0A381UJS8-F1
#
_entry.id   AF-A0A381UJS8-F1
#
_cell.length_a   1.000
_cell.length_b   1.000
_cell.length_c   1.000
_cell.angle_alpha   90.00
_cell.angle_beta   90.00
_cell.angle_gamma   90.00
#
_symmetry.space_group_name_H-M   'P 1'
#
loop_
_entity.id
_entity.type
_entity.pdbx_description
1 polymer ?
#
loop_
_entity_poly.entity_id
_entity_poly.type
_entity_poly.pdbx_seq_one_letter_code
_entity_poly.pdbx_strand_id
1 'polypeptide(L)'
;MGVAHGDLKRKDNILVNANNEPFLIDFGTAITINKESWITRKWLFNFLRKTDLNAWIKHKYKRNYEDIDTKDLIYYAPTLVEKYYRIIRNLIFKN
;
A
#
# COMPACT_ATOMS: atom_id res chain seq x y z
N MET A 1 -16.32 8.24 7.43
CA MET A 1 -16.33 6.98 6.63
C MET A 1 -14.96 6.83 6.01
N GLY A 2 -14.51 5.61 5.77
CA GLY A 2 -13.24 5.35 5.08
C GLY A 2 -13.35 4.10 4.20
N VAL A 3 -12.49 4.01 3.19
CA VAL A 3 -12.40 2.88 2.27
C VAL A 3 -10.96 2.38 2.24
N ALA A 4 -10.77 1.08 2.37
CA ALA A 4 -9.52 0.40 2.07
C ALA A 4 -9.78 -0.50 0.84
N HIS A 5 -8.89 -0.49 -0.13
CA HIS A 5 -9.01 -1.26 -1.36
C HIS A 5 -8.72 -2.74 -1.12
N GLY A 6 -7.70 -3.05 -0.33
CA GLY A 6 -7.34 -4.41 0.08
C GLY A 6 -6.54 -5.22 -0.94
N ASP A 7 -6.38 -4.75 -2.18
CA ASP A 7 -5.58 -5.41 -3.22
C ASP A 7 -4.75 -4.41 -4.05
N LEU A 8 -4.30 -3.31 -3.43
CA LEU A 8 -3.53 -2.30 -4.14
C LEU A 8 -2.09 -2.76 -4.47
N LYS A 9 -1.67 -3.95 -4.01
CA LYS A 9 -0.38 -4.54 -4.34
C LYS A 9 -0.27 -4.92 -5.82
N ARG A 10 -1.38 -5.21 -6.49
CA ARG A 10 -1.40 -5.47 -7.93
C ARG A 10 -1.39 -4.14 -8.67
N LYS A 11 -0.34 -3.90 -9.46
CA LYS A 11 -0.23 -2.69 -10.29
C LYS A 11 -1.36 -2.56 -11.30
N ASP A 12 -1.98 -3.68 -11.70
CA ASP A 12 -3.07 -3.71 -12.67
C ASP A 12 -4.36 -3.08 -12.11
N ASN A 13 -4.46 -2.95 -10.77
CA ASN A 13 -5.54 -2.23 -10.10
C ASN A 13 -5.31 -0.71 -10.08
N ILE A 14 -4.22 -0.22 -10.69
CA ILE A 14 -3.89 1.19 -10.84
C ILE A 14 -3.74 1.50 -12.33
N LEU A 15 -4.69 2.25 -12.87
CA LEU A 15 -4.59 2.81 -14.21
C LEU A 15 -4.03 4.24 -14.12
N VAL A 16 -3.34 4.66 -15.16
CA VAL A 16 -2.82 6.03 -15.28
C VAL A 16 -3.29 6.57 -16.61
N ASN A 17 -3.95 7.73 -16.60
CA ASN A 17 -4.39 8.38 -17.84
C ASN A 17 -3.23 9.15 -18.51
N ALA A 18 -3.52 9.78 -19.65
CA ALA A 18 -2.55 10.59 -20.39
C ALA A 18 -1.99 11.80 -19.59
N ASN A 19 -2.69 12.26 -18.56
CA ASN A 19 -2.29 13.38 -17.70
C ASN A 19 -1.50 12.92 -16.46
N ASN A 20 -1.08 11.65 -16.40
CA ASN A 20 -0.45 11.04 -15.23
C ASN A 20 -1.31 11.01 -13.96
N GLU A 21 -2.63 11.06 -14.11
CA GLU A 21 -3.56 10.95 -12.99
C GLU A 21 -3.84 9.46 -12.71
N PRO A 22 -3.66 8.99 -11.47
CA PRO A 22 -3.91 7.60 -11.12
C PRO A 22 -5.40 7.35 -10.84
N PHE A 23 -5.91 6.23 -11.35
CA PHE A 23 -7.26 5.71 -11.10
C PHE A 23 -7.15 4.33 -10.48
N LEU A 24 -7.90 4.11 -9.40
CA LEU A 24 -8.04 2.79 -8.79
C LEU A 24 -9.21 2.06 -9.43
N ILE A 25 -9.01 0.78 -9.74
CA ILE A 25 -10.03 -0.10 -10.30
C ILE A 25 -10.11 -1.39 -9.48
N ASP A 26 -11.14 -2.20 -9.71
CA ASP A 26 -11.38 -3.47 -9.01
C ASP A 26 -11.49 -3.32 -7.48
N PHE A 27 -12.67 -2.86 -7.05
CA PHE A 27 -13.01 -2.74 -5.62
C PHE A 27 -13.60 -4.03 -5.03
N GLY A 28 -13.43 -5.19 -5.67
CA GLY A 28 -14.02 -6.45 -5.21
C GLY A 28 -13.58 -6.88 -3.80
N THR A 29 -12.37 -6.49 -3.40
CA THR A 29 -11.82 -6.73 -2.05
C THR A 29 -11.98 -5.55 -1.10
N ALA A 30 -12.57 -4.44 -1.57
CA ALA A 30 -12.60 -3.21 -0.81
C ALA A 30 -13.52 -3.32 0.40
N ILE A 31 -13.11 -2.72 1.51
CA ILE A 31 -13.92 -2.64 2.71
C ILE A 31 -14.12 -1.19 3.15
N THR A 32 -15.32 -0.91 3.62
CA THR A 32 -15.68 0.36 4.21
C THR A 32 -15.56 0.32 5.73
N ILE A 33 -15.43 1.48 6.38
CA ILE A 33 -15.55 1.60 7.83
C ILE A 33 -16.48 2.77 8.19
N ASN A 34 -17.33 2.55 9.18
CA ASN A 34 -18.18 3.57 9.81
C ASN A 34 -17.93 3.61 11.33
N LYS A 35 -18.50 4.60 12.03
CA LYS A 35 -18.28 4.80 13.47
C LYS A 35 -18.75 3.59 14.29
N GLU A 36 -19.86 2.99 13.88
CA GLU A 36 -20.53 1.85 14.52
C GLU A 36 -19.89 0.48 14.22
N SER A 37 -18.87 0.43 13.35
CA SER A 37 -18.23 -0.83 12.98
C SER A 37 -17.58 -1.52 14.19
N TRP A 38 -17.72 -2.84 14.24
CA TRP A 38 -17.13 -3.68 15.28
C TRP A 38 -15.60 -3.59 15.32
N ILE A 39 -15.01 -3.92 16.47
CA ILE A 39 -13.56 -3.80 16.72
C ILE A 39 -12.73 -4.62 15.72
N THR A 40 -13.18 -5.82 15.34
CA THR A 40 -12.47 -6.68 14.37
C THR A 40 -12.49 -6.07 12.98
N ARG A 41 -13.60 -5.44 12.58
CA ARG A 41 -13.70 -4.73 11.30
C ARG A 41 -12.82 -3.49 11.28
N LYS A 42 -12.74 -2.75 12.39
CA LYS A 42 -11.82 -1.62 12.56
C LYS A 42 -10.36 -2.08 12.47
N TRP A 43 -10.02 -3.20 13.09
CA TRP A 43 -8.69 -3.81 13.01
C TRP A 43 -8.34 -4.22 11.58
N LEU A 44 -9.23 -4.96 10.90
CA LEU A 44 -9.05 -5.37 9.51
C LEU A 44 -8.92 -4.18 8.57
N PHE A 45 -9.75 -3.15 8.75
CA PHE A 45 -9.65 -1.90 8.00
C PHE A 45 -8.30 -1.22 8.17
N ASN A 46 -7.81 -1.11 9.41
CA ASN A 46 -6.50 -0.50 9.66
C ASN A 46 -5.36 -1.31 9.05
N PHE A 47 -5.47 -2.64 9.08
CA PHE A 47 -4.52 -3.53 8.42
C PHE A 47 -4.51 -3.32 6.90
N LEU A 48 -5.68 -3.40 6.23
CA LEU A 48 -5.78 -3.25 4.78
C LEU A 48 -5.39 -1.84 4.30
N ARG A 49 -5.81 -0.81 5.04
CA ARG A 49 -5.38 0.58 4.75
C ARG A 49 -3.86 0.70 4.78
N LYS A 50 -3.20 0.10 5.77
CA LYS A 50 -1.74 0.12 5.89
C LYS A 50 -1.08 -0.64 4.74
N THR A 51 -1.61 -1.79 4.36
CA THR A 51 -1.07 -2.55 3.21
C THR A 51 -1.24 -1.80 1.90
N ASP A 52 -2.37 -1.11 1.70
CA ASP A 52 -2.62 -0.30 0.51
C ASP A 52 -1.64 0.87 0.41
N LEU A 53 -1.46 1.63 1.50
CA LEU A 53 -0.51 2.76 1.54
C LEU A 53 0.94 2.29 1.28
N ASN A 54 1.34 1.17 1.88
CA ASN A 54 2.65 0.59 1.61
C ASN A 54 2.80 0.14 0.15
N ALA A 55 1.74 -0.42 -0.46
CA ALA A 55 1.73 -0.81 -1.86
C ALA A 55 1.86 0.40 -2.79
N TRP A 56 1.13 1.48 -2.49
CA TRP A 56 1.24 2.74 -3.23
C TRP A 56 2.68 3.28 -3.23
N ILE A 57 3.35 3.32 -2.07
CA ILE A 57 4.76 3.72 -1.98
C ILE A 57 5.66 2.80 -2.81
N LYS A 58 5.46 1.49 -2.73
CA LYS A 58 6.25 0.52 -3.51
C LYS A 58 6.11 0.73 -5.01
N HIS A 59 4.91 1.07 -5.49
CA HIS A 59 4.67 1.35 -6.91
C HIS A 59 5.26 2.69 -7.33
N LYS A 60 4.95 3.76 -6.58
CA LYS A 60 5.40 5.13 -6.87
C LYS A 60 6.92 5.23 -6.98
N TYR A 61 7.63 4.58 -6.06
CA TYR A 61 9.09 4.62 -5.99
C TYR A 61 9.77 3.42 -6.63
N LYS A 62 9.04 2.55 -7.34
CA LYS A 62 9.57 1.31 -7.94
C LYS A 62 10.38 0.47 -6.95
N ARG A 63 9.98 0.47 -5.67
CA ARG A 63 10.66 -0.18 -4.54
C ARG A 63 12.08 0.35 -4.23
N ASN A 64 12.46 1.52 -4.74
CA ASN A 64 13.63 2.24 -4.26
C ASN A 64 13.24 3.11 -3.05
N TYR A 65 13.49 2.60 -1.86
CA TYR A 65 13.01 3.23 -0.63
C TYR A 65 13.93 4.38 -0.14
N GLU A 66 15.13 4.51 -0.71
CA GLU A 66 16.06 5.60 -0.39
C GLU A 66 15.61 6.92 -1.03
N ASP A 67 14.82 6.85 -2.12
CA ASP A 67 14.33 8.00 -2.88
C ASP A 67 12.94 8.48 -2.42
N ILE A 68 12.42 7.97 -1.29
CA ILE A 68 11.09 8.37 -0.82
C ILE A 68 11.14 9.83 -0.39
N ASP A 69 10.31 10.66 -1.04
CA ASP A 69 10.11 12.06 -0.68
C ASP A 69 9.64 12.14 0.79
N THR A 70 10.17 13.12 1.53
CA THR A 70 9.84 13.30 2.94
C THR A 70 8.34 13.45 3.19
N LYS A 71 7.59 14.03 2.24
CA LYS A 71 6.13 14.16 2.33
C LYS A 71 5.39 12.83 2.24
N ASP A 72 6.00 11.83 1.60
CA ASP A 72 5.38 10.52 1.38
C ASP A 72 5.76 9.51 2.48
N LEU A 73 6.79 9.79 3.29
CA LEU A 73 7.22 8.94 4.40
C LEU A 73 6.08 8.64 5.40
N ILE A 74 5.14 9.57 5.57
CA ILE A 74 3.98 9.40 6.47
C ILE A 74 3.08 8.23 6.05
N TYR A 75 3.10 7.84 4.77
CA TYR A 75 2.31 6.75 4.22
C TYR A 75 3.10 5.42 4.20
N TYR A 76 4.41 5.46 4.46
CA TYR A 76 5.26 4.28 4.44
C TYR A 76 5.49 3.72 5.84
N ALA A 77 4.79 2.64 6.16
CA ALA A 77 4.91 1.95 7.43
C ALA A 77 5.07 0.43 7.20
N PRO A 78 6.23 -0.04 6.70
CA PRO A 78 6.45 -1.47 6.47
C PRO A 78 6.45 -2.25 7.79
N THR A 79 5.90 -3.46 7.75
CA THR A 79 6.00 -4.43 8.84
C THR A 79 7.44 -4.93 9.00
N LEU A 80 7.74 -5.56 10.14
CA LEU A 80 9.05 -6.19 10.36
C LEU A 80 9.35 -7.25 9.30
N VAL A 81 8.35 -8.07 8.94
CA VAL A 81 8.48 -9.10 7.90
C VAL A 81 8.86 -8.48 6.55
N GLU A 82 8.22 -7.37 6.15
CA GLU A 82 8.57 -6.65 4.92
C GLU A 82 9.99 -6.06 4.96
N LYS A 83 10.42 -5.57 6.13
CA LYS A 83 11.79 -5.08 6.33
C LYS A 83 12.82 -6.21 6.18
N TYR A 84 12.60 -7.37 6.79
CA TYR A 84 13.49 -8.54 6.66
C TYR A 84 13.52 -9.06 5.23
N TYR A 85 12.36 -9.21 4.58
CA TYR A 85 12.28 -9.59 3.17
C TYR A 85 13.10 -8.65 2.28
N ARG A 86 13.04 -7.33 2.54
CA ARG A 86 13.84 -6.35 1.79
C ARG A 86 15.34 -6.57 1.96
N ILE A 87 15.80 -6.82 3.20
CA ILE A 87 17.22 -7.08 3.48
C ILE A 87 17.68 -8.32 2.73
N ILE A 88 16.95 -9.43 2.86
CA ILE A 88 17.28 -10.71 2.20
C ILE A 88 17.29 -10.55 0.67
N ARG A 89 16.27 -9.90 0.09
CA ARG A 89 16.21 -9.62 -1.34
C ARG A 89 17.41 -8.81 -1.82
N ASN A 90 17.81 -7.78 -1.07
CA ASN A 90 18.98 -6.98 -1.44
C ASN A 90 20.27 -7.79 -1.37
N LEU A 91 20.43 -8.72 -0.42
CA LEU A 91 21.60 -9.61 -0.35
C LEU A 91 21.66 -10.58 -1.53
N ILE A 92 20.51 -11.09 -1.99
CA ILE A 92 20.45 -12.09 -3.08
C ILE A 92 20.60 -11.44 -4.46
N PHE A 93 19.97 -10.28 -4.71
CA PHE A 93 19.87 -9.67 -6.04
C PHE A 93 20.80 -8.47 -6.27
N LYS A 94 21.55 -8.03 -5.26
CA LYS A 94 22.54 -6.94 -5.38
C LYS A 94 23.99 -7.45 -5.40
N ASN A 95 24.17 -8.77 -5.36
CA ASN A 95 25.36 -9.50 -5.82
C ASN A 95 25.16 -9.91 -7.28
#